data_AF-A0A0P9UAY8-F1
#
_entry.id   AF-A0A0P9UAY8-F1
#
_cell.length_a   1.000
_cell.length_b   1.000
_cell.length_c   1.000
_cell.angle_alpha   90.00
_cell.angle_beta   90.00
_cell.angle_gamma   90.00
#
_symmetry.space_group_name_H-M   'P 1'
#
loop_
_entity.id
_entity.type
_entity.pdbx_description
1 polymer ?
#
loop_
_entity_poly.entity_id
_entity_poly.type
_entity_poly.pdbx_seq_one_letter_code
_entity_poly.pdbx_strand_id
1 'polypeptide(L)'
;MATKQARKAAEAQATNDTFETLAREWHASRIGGWDAGTTKRIMGALERHVFPTFDQRRYTGIQSMEWMELLRGLEQQGILEQMSRVRA
;
A
#
# COMPACT_ATOMS: atom_id res chain seq x y z
N MET A 1 -29.42 -22.94 -2.48
CA MET A 1 -27.99 -22.72 -2.80
C MET A 1 -27.61 -21.27 -2.49
N ALA A 2 -27.36 -20.93 -1.21
CA ALA A 2 -27.05 -19.56 -0.79
C ALA A 2 -25.58 -19.38 -0.35
N THR A 3 -24.76 -20.44 -0.46
CA THR A 3 -23.42 -20.48 0.13
C THR A 3 -22.32 -19.93 -0.77
N LYS A 4 -22.46 -19.93 -2.11
CA LYS A 4 -21.42 -19.44 -3.02
C LYS A 4 -21.37 -17.91 -3.14
N GLN A 5 -22.52 -17.23 -3.10
CA GLN A 5 -22.57 -15.76 -3.17
C GLN A 5 -22.10 -15.09 -1.87
N ALA A 6 -22.49 -15.65 -0.71
CA ALA A 6 -22.01 -15.16 0.58
C ALA A 6 -20.49 -15.33 0.74
N ARG A 7 -19.93 -16.45 0.23
CA ARG A 7 -18.48 -16.65 0.21
C ARG A 7 -17.78 -15.63 -0.67
N LYS A 8 -18.23 -15.44 -1.91
CA LYS A 8 -17.66 -14.44 -2.83
C LYS A 8 -17.73 -13.01 -2.28
N ALA A 9 -18.81 -12.63 -1.59
CA ALA A 9 -18.94 -11.32 -0.97
C ALA A 9 -17.97 -11.15 0.22
N ALA A 10 -17.83 -12.18 1.06
CA ALA A 10 -16.88 -12.18 2.18
C ALA A 10 -15.41 -12.23 1.70
N GLU A 11 -15.14 -12.92 0.60
CA GLU A 11 -13.84 -12.96 -0.07
C GLU A 11 -13.51 -11.60 -0.69
N ALA A 12 -14.46 -10.96 -1.39
CA ALA A 12 -14.28 -9.62 -1.95
C ALA A 12 -14.13 -8.53 -0.88
N GLN A 13 -14.84 -8.63 0.24
CA GLN A 13 -14.64 -7.76 1.40
C GLN A 13 -13.26 -8.01 2.01
N ALA A 14 -12.89 -9.27 2.27
CA ALA A 14 -11.58 -9.61 2.81
C ALA A 14 -10.40 -9.17 1.93
N THR A 15 -10.57 -9.13 0.60
CA THR A 15 -9.59 -8.57 -0.34
C THR A 15 -9.52 -7.04 -0.28
N ASN A 16 -10.66 -6.36 -0.12
CA ASN A 16 -10.71 -4.90 0.09
C ASN A 16 -10.26 -4.48 1.51
N ASP A 17 -10.24 -5.40 2.46
CA ASP A 17 -9.75 -5.15 3.82
C ASP A 17 -8.22 -5.07 3.90
N THR A 18 -7.46 -5.28 2.83
CA THR A 18 -6.00 -5.22 2.86
C THR A 18 -5.48 -3.81 2.59
N PHE A 19 -4.33 -3.48 3.18
CA PHE A 19 -3.71 -2.18 2.94
C PHE A 19 -3.30 -1.99 1.46
N GLU A 20 -2.86 -3.06 0.80
CA GLU A 20 -2.48 -3.00 -0.62
C GLU A 20 -3.64 -2.50 -1.50
N THR A 21 -4.85 -3.05 -1.31
CA THR A 21 -6.03 -2.64 -2.10
C THR A 21 -6.33 -1.15 -1.89
N LEU A 22 -6.34 -0.69 -0.63
CA LEU A 22 -6.55 0.72 -0.32
C LEU A 22 -5.47 1.63 -0.93
N ALA A 23 -4.21 1.22 -0.87
CA ALA A 23 -3.11 1.97 -1.43
C ALA A 23 -3.20 2.06 -2.96
N ARG A 24 -3.62 0.97 -3.64
CA ARG A 24 -3.87 0.95 -5.09
C ARG A 24 -5.04 1.86 -5.48
N GLU A 25 -6.14 1.87 -4.72
CA GLU A 25 -7.27 2.75 -4.98
C GLU A 25 -6.92 4.24 -4.78
N TRP A 26 -6.19 4.55 -3.70
CA TRP A 26 -5.68 5.89 -3.46
C TRP A 26 -4.73 6.35 -4.58
N HIS A 27 -3.84 5.45 -5.02
CA HIS A 27 -2.90 5.71 -6.11
C HIS A 27 -3.63 5.97 -7.44
N ALA A 28 -4.62 5.15 -7.78
CA ALA A 28 -5.48 5.33 -8.96
C ALA A 28 -6.19 6.69 -8.95
N SER A 29 -6.67 7.12 -7.78
CA SER A 29 -7.30 8.44 -7.58
C SER A 29 -6.33 9.61 -7.75
N ARG A 30 -5.01 9.38 -7.72
CA ARG A 30 -3.97 10.40 -7.86
C ARG A 30 -3.38 10.50 -9.26
N ILE A 31 -3.64 9.54 -10.16
CA ILE A 31 -3.10 9.51 -11.52
C ILE A 31 -3.41 10.80 -12.30
N GLY A 32 -4.57 11.41 -12.09
CA GLY A 32 -4.94 12.67 -12.76
C GLY A 32 -4.20 13.92 -12.27
N GLY A 33 -3.56 13.88 -11.10
CA GLY A 33 -2.87 15.01 -10.48
C GLY A 33 -1.34 14.91 -10.47
N TRP A 34 -0.79 13.76 -10.82
CA TRP A 34 0.66 13.50 -10.85
C TRP A 34 1.12 13.18 -12.26
N ASP A 35 2.34 13.59 -12.60
CA ASP A 35 2.96 13.14 -13.84
C ASP A 35 3.16 11.62 -13.84
N ALA A 36 3.22 11.02 -15.03
CA ALA A 36 3.39 9.58 -15.22
C ALA A 36 4.64 9.03 -14.52
N GLY A 37 5.73 9.80 -14.48
CA GLY A 37 6.96 9.45 -13.78
C GLY A 37 6.79 9.36 -12.27
N THR A 38 6.16 10.37 -11.67
CA THR A 38 5.87 10.41 -10.23
C THR A 38 4.91 9.30 -9.82
N THR A 39 3.85 9.10 -10.60
CA THR A 39 2.87 8.04 -10.40
C THR A 39 3.53 6.66 -10.39
N LYS A 40 4.34 6.35 -11.41
CA LYS A 40 5.05 5.06 -11.50
C LYS A 40 6.05 4.88 -10.36
N ARG A 41 6.76 5.93 -9.96
CA ARG A 41 7.75 5.89 -8.88
C ARG A 41 7.10 5.62 -7.53
N ILE A 42 5.99 6.29 -7.22
CA ILE A 42 5.27 6.10 -5.95
C ILE A 42 4.71 4.68 -5.88
N MET A 43 4.12 4.18 -6.96
CA MET A 43 3.62 2.80 -6.99
C MET A 43 4.75 1.79 -6.79
N GLY A 44 5.86 1.94 -7.53
CA GLY A 44 7.00 1.05 -7.39
C GLY A 44 7.63 1.07 -6.00
N ALA A 45 7.58 2.21 -5.29
CA ALA A 45 8.03 2.27 -3.91
C ALA A 45 7.08 1.55 -2.94
N LEU A 46 5.76 1.70 -3.13
CA LEU A 46 4.76 0.95 -2.37
C LEU A 46 4.93 -0.56 -2.58
N GLU A 47 5.07 -1.00 -3.84
CA GLU A 47 5.24 -2.41 -4.20
C GLU A 47 6.53 -3.02 -3.67
N ARG A 48 7.63 -2.26 -3.66
CA ARG A 48 8.93 -2.77 -3.22
C ARG A 48 9.10 -2.78 -1.71
N HIS A 49 8.55 -1.78 -1.01
CA HIS A 49 8.90 -1.55 0.39
C HIS A 49 7.73 -1.65 1.36
N VAL A 50 6.50 -1.38 0.92
CA VAL A 50 5.35 -1.27 1.83
C VAL A 50 4.49 -2.53 1.78
N PHE A 51 4.14 -3.00 0.59
CA PHE A 51 3.35 -4.22 0.41
C PHE A 51 4.00 -5.49 0.97
N PRO A 52 5.30 -5.76 0.75
CA PRO A 52 5.92 -6.97 1.33
C PRO A 52 6.02 -6.95 2.85
N THR A 53 5.93 -5.79 3.50
CA THR A 53 5.99 -5.68 4.97
C THR A 53 4.69 -6.11 5.64
N PHE A 54 3.55 -5.73 5.07
CA PHE A 54 2.24 -5.97 5.69
C PHE A 54 1.55 -7.25 5.20
N ASP A 55 2.08 -7.91 4.17
CA ASP A 55 1.50 -9.14 3.59
C ASP A 55 0.03 -8.93 3.14
N GLN A 56 -0.72 -10.00 2.85
CA GLN A 56 -2.16 -9.94 2.58
C GLN A 56 -2.98 -9.76 3.88
N ARG A 57 -2.39 -9.18 4.95
CA ARG A 57 -3.13 -8.91 6.18
C ARG A 57 -4.10 -7.76 6.00
N ARG A 58 -5.16 -7.81 6.81
CA ARG A 58 -6.14 -6.74 6.89
C ARG A 58 -5.49 -5.49 7.49
N TYR A 59 -5.76 -4.32 6.92
CA TYR A 59 -5.22 -3.05 7.40
C TYR A 59 -5.61 -2.76 8.85
N THR A 60 -6.79 -3.25 9.28
CA THR A 60 -7.29 -3.13 10.65
C THR A 60 -6.48 -3.92 11.69
N GLY A 61 -5.72 -4.91 11.23
CA GLY A 61 -4.85 -5.72 12.08
C GLY A 61 -3.41 -5.23 12.17
N ILE A 62 -3.02 -4.23 11.37
CA ILE A 62 -1.64 -3.72 11.34
C ILE A 62 -1.43 -2.81 12.55
N GLN A 63 -0.47 -3.18 13.40
CA GLN A 63 -0.21 -2.42 14.63
C GLN A 63 0.64 -1.17 14.36
N SER A 64 0.50 -0.16 15.22
CA SER A 64 1.32 1.07 15.12
C SER A 64 2.83 0.80 15.19
N MET A 65 3.25 -0.24 15.93
CA MET A 65 4.67 -0.63 15.95
C MET A 65 5.15 -1.15 14.59
N GLU A 66 4.36 -1.96 13.88
CA GLU A 66 4.74 -2.47 12.55
C GLU A 66 4.91 -1.31 11.54
N TRP A 67 4.07 -0.28 11.63
CA TRP A 67 4.25 0.95 10.86
C TRP A 67 5.55 1.67 11.21
N MET A 68 5.88 1.77 12.49
CA MET A 68 7.13 2.39 12.93
C MET A 68 8.36 1.59 12.47
N GLU A 69 8.30 0.27 12.49
CA GLU A 69 9.38 -0.59 11.99
C GLU A 69 9.57 -0.43 10.49
N LEU A 70 8.48 -0.37 9.71
CA LEU A 70 8.54 -0.05 8.29
C LEU A 70 9.23 1.30 8.05
N LEU A 71 8.75 2.35 8.73
CA LEU A 71 9.26 3.71 8.53
C LEU A 71 10.74 3.82 8.91
N ARG A 72 11.16 3.19 10.00
CA ARG A 72 12.58 3.10 10.39
C ARG A 72 13.41 2.32 9.38
N GLY A 73 12.88 1.22 8.84
CA GLY A 73 13.55 0.46 7.77
C GLY A 73 13.75 1.31 6.52
N LEU A 74 12.72 2.05 6.10
CA LEU A 74 12.78 2.99 4.98
C LEU A 74 13.80 4.12 5.21
N GLU A 75 13.88 4.63 6.44
CA GLU A 75 14.87 5.64 6.85
C GLU A 75 16.30 5.07 6.78
N GLN A 76 16.54 3.89 7.34
CA GLN A 76 17.86 3.25 7.31
C GLN A 76 18.32 2.92 5.89
N GLN A 77 17.39 2.63 4.97
CA GLN A 77 17.70 2.41 3.56
C GLN A 77 17.90 3.72 2.77
N GLY A 78 17.77 4.89 3.42
CA GLY A 78 17.92 6.21 2.79
C GLY A 78 16.80 6.54 1.78
N ILE A 79 15.72 5.75 1.76
CA ILE A 79 14.65 5.89 0.76
C ILE A 79 13.88 7.19 0.98
N LEU A 80 13.67 7.58 2.24
CA LEU A 80 13.00 8.83 2.61
C LEU A 80 13.79 10.05 2.10
N GLU A 81 15.11 10.04 2.23
CA GLU A 81 15.99 11.10 1.73
C GLU A 81 16.01 11.14 0.20
N GLN A 82 16.04 9.97 -0.46
CA GLN A 82 15.96 9.87 -1.91
C GLN A 82 14.63 10.39 -2.46
N MET A 83 13.51 10.17 -1.76
CA MET A 83 12.21 10.70 -2.15
C MET A 83 12.13 12.21 -1.96
N SER A 84 12.73 12.74 -0.88
CA SER A 84 12.77 14.18 -0.59
C SER A 84 13.58 14.95 -1.64
N ARG A 85 14.75 14.44 -2.04
CA ARG A 85 15.62 15.07 -3.05
C ARG A 85 15.01 15.15 -4.45
N VAL A 86 14.02 14.32 -4.76
CA VAL A 86 13.39 14.28 -6.09
C VAL A 86 12.32 15.36 -6.27
N ARG A 87 11.93 16.03 -5.19
CA ARG A 87 11.04 17.20 -5.22
C ARG A 87 11.76 18.55 -5.19
N ALA A 88 13.08 18.57 -5.00
CA ALA A 88 13.90 19.78 -4.96
C ALA A 88 14.35 20.20 -6.37
#